data_AF-U2NVQ5-F1
#
_entry.id   AF-U2NVQ5-F1
#
_cell.length_a   1.000
_cell.length_b   1.000
_cell.length_c   1.000
_cell.angle_alpha   90.00
_cell.angle_beta   90.00
_cell.angle_gamma   90.00
#
_symmetry.space_group_name_H-M   'P 1'
#
loop_
_entity.id
_entity.type
_entity.pdbx_description
1 polymer ?
#
loop_
_entity_poly.entity_id
_entity_poly.type
_entity_poly.pdbx_seq_one_letter_code
_entity_poly.pdbx_strand_id
1 'polypeptide(L)' 'MTEMTPQQKIEILQTLIHIKSVNAHETDVADYLASLFAPYPQAQIEKVPFAPGRDNLVVTIG' A
#
# COMPACT_ATOMS: atom_id res chain seq x y z
N MET A 1 3.75 3.63 -19.13
CA MET A 1 3.34 4.04 -17.77
C MET A 1 2.85 5.46 -17.85
N THR A 2 1.61 5.72 -17.44
CA THR A 2 1.12 7.11 -17.34
C THR A 2 1.66 7.69 -16.04
N GLU A 3 2.38 8.81 -16.12
CA GLU A 3 2.84 9.49 -14.91
C GLU A 3 1.65 9.91 -14.04
N MET A 4 1.78 9.74 -12.72
CA MET A 4 0.78 10.21 -11.77
C MET A 4 0.77 11.74 -11.71
N THR A 5 -0.42 12.33 -11.79
CA THR A 5 -0.60 13.76 -11.61
C THR A 5 -0.32 14.18 -10.15
N PRO A 6 -0.01 15.46 -9.90
CA PRO A 6 0.11 15.97 -8.53
C PRO A 6 -1.14 15.70 -7.67
N GLN A 7 -2.33 15.80 -8.27
CA GLN A 7 -3.60 15.55 -7.59
C GLN A 7 -3.72 14.09 -7.13
N GLN A 8 -3.37 13.12 -7.98
CA GLN A 8 -3.40 11.70 -7.63
C GLN A 8 -2.43 11.38 -6.47
N LYS A 9 -1.27 12.02 -6.44
CA LYS A 9 -0.31 11.87 -5.33
C LYS A 9 -0.89 12.40 -4.01
N ILE A 10 -1.59 13.53 -4.05
CA ILE A 10 -2.27 14.11 -2.88
C ILE A 10 -3.39 13.19 -2.40
N GLU A 11 -4.19 12.63 -3.30
CA GLU A 11 -5.29 11.71 -2.94
C GLU A 11 -4.78 10.44 -2.25
N ILE A 12 -3.65 9.89 -2.71
CA ILE A 12 -3.02 8.74 -2.04
C ILE A 12 -2.52 9.11 -0.65
N LEU A 13 -1.85 10.27 -0.50
CA LEU A 13 -1.40 10.75 0.81
C LEU A 13 -2.58 10.98 1.76
N GLN A 14 -3.65 11.62 1.29
CA GLN A 14 -4.87 11.81 2.07
C GLN A 14 -5.46 10.48 2.50
N THR A 15 -5.55 9.50 1.60
CA THR A 15 -6.07 8.17 1.93
C THR A 15 -5.24 7.51 3.02
N LEU A 16 -3.91 7.53 2.90
CA LEU A 16 -3.00 6.97 3.91
C LEU A 16 -3.19 7.62 5.29
N ILE A 17 -3.33 8.95 5.36
CA ILE A 17 -3.52 9.68 6.63
C ILE A 17 -4.86 9.33 7.29
N HIS A 18 -5.89 8.98 6.52
CA HIS A 18 -7.20 8.60 7.08
C HIS A 18 -7.23 7.17 7.61
N ILE A 19 -6.28 6.30 7.22
CA ILE A 19 -6.15 4.97 7.80
C ILE A 19 -5.68 5.13 9.25
N LYS A 20 -6.44 4.57 10.19
CA LYS A 20 -6.08 4.55 11.62
C LYS A 20 -4.95 3.56 11.87
N SER A 21 -3.75 3.85 11.40
CA SER A 21 -2.62 2.93 11.36
C SER A 21 -1.84 2.83 12.69
N VAL A 22 -2.42 3.27 13.80
CA VAL A 22 -1.75 3.20 15.11
C VAL A 22 -1.95 1.80 15.69
N ASN A 23 -0.87 1.03 15.84
CA ASN A 23 -0.79 -0.28 16.49
C ASN A 23 -1.86 -1.33 16.07
N ALA A 24 -1.42 -2.44 15.48
CA ALA A 24 -2.27 -3.57 15.07
C ALA A 24 -3.28 -3.24 13.95
N HIS A 25 -2.97 -2.21 13.17
CA HIS A 25 -3.72 -1.78 11.99
C HIS A 25 -2.81 -1.59 10.76
N GLU A 26 -1.56 -2.06 10.83
CA GLU A 26 -0.61 -2.00 9.72
C GLU A 26 -1.10 -2.81 8.52
N THR A 27 -1.91 -3.86 8.74
CA THR A 27 -2.59 -4.63 7.69
C THR A 27 -3.43 -3.75 6.76
N ASP A 28 -4.17 -2.77 7.29
CA ASP A 28 -5.05 -1.90 6.48
C ASP A 28 -4.22 -1.01 5.54
N VAL A 29 -3.05 -0.56 6.02
CA VAL A 29 -2.09 0.21 5.23
C VAL A 29 -1.48 -0.68 4.14
N ALA A 30 -1.08 -1.90 4.49
CA ALA A 30 -0.51 -2.87 3.55
C ALA A 30 -1.50 -3.23 2.43
N ASP A 31 -2.77 -3.44 2.76
CA ASP A 31 -3.81 -3.76 1.78
C ASP A 31 -4.07 -2.59 0.82
N TYR A 32 -4.13 -1.36 1.35
CA TYR A 32 -4.27 -0.18 0.51
C TYR A 32 -3.08 -0.02 -0.45
N LEU A 33 -1.85 -0.07 0.06
CA LEU A 33 -0.65 0.08 -0.75
C LEU A 33 -0.56 -1.02 -1.82
N ALA A 34 -0.86 -2.28 -1.47
CA ALA A 34 -0.90 -3.39 -2.42
C ALA A 34 -1.89 -3.12 -3.58
N SER A 35 -3.07 -2.55 -3.28
CA SER A 35 -4.06 -2.24 -4.31
C SER A 35 -3.57 -1.23 -5.35
N LEU A 36 -2.71 -0.30 -4.97
CA LEU A 36 -2.13 0.69 -5.89
C LEU A 36 -1.22 0.04 -6.94
N PHE A 37 -0.70 -1.16 -6.67
CA PHE A 37 0.15 -1.90 -7.58
C PHE A 37 -0.61 -2.84 -8.52
N ALA A 38 -1.93 -3.03 -8.35
CA ALA A 38 -2.74 -3.91 -9.21
C ALA A 38 -2.65 -3.61 -10.73
N PRO A 39 -2.51 -2.35 -11.19
CA PRO A 39 -2.33 -2.05 -12.61
C PRO A 39 -0.96 -2.43 -13.20
N TYR A 40 0.00 -2.87 -12.38
CA TYR A 40 1.38 -3.15 -12.79
C TYR A 40 1.64 -4.66 -12.75
N PRO A 41 1.46 -5.40 -13.86
CA PRO A 41 1.56 -6.85 -13.87
C PRO A 41 2.96 -7.38 -13.55
N GLN A 42 4.00 -6.56 -13.69
CA GLN A 42 5.37 -6.89 -13.31
C GLN A 42 5.67 -6.70 -11.82
N ALA A 43 4.76 -6.05 -11.07
CA ALA A 43 4.91 -5.89 -9.63
C ALA A 43 4.57 -7.20 -8.92
N GLN A 44 5.52 -7.73 -8.16
CA GLN A 44 5.30 -8.84 -7.25
C GLN A 44 5.00 -8.27 -5.87
N ILE A 45 3.88 -8.70 -5.29
CA ILE A 45 3.37 -8.18 -4.02
C ILE A 45 3.33 -9.33 -3.02
N GLU A 46 4.03 -9.17 -1.90
CA GLU A 46 4.05 -10.14 -0.81
C GLU A 46 3.67 -9.46 0.50
N LYS A 47 2.63 -9.97 1.17
CA LYS A 47 2.30 -9.61 2.55
C LYS A 47 2.91 -10.65 3.48
N VAL A 48 3.76 -10.18 4.40
CA VAL A 48 4.47 -11.03 5.37
C VAL A 48 3.88 -10.78 6.77
N PRO A 49 3.12 -11.73 7.33
CA PRO A 49 2.52 -11.57 8.65
C PRO A 49 3.57 -11.54 9.76
N PHE A 50 3.43 -10.62 10.71
CA PHE A 50 4.26 -10.57 11.92
C PHE A 50 3.45 -10.89 13.18
N ALA A 51 2.27 -10.28 13.34
CA ALA A 51 1.33 -10.49 14.44
C ALA A 51 -0.10 -10.12 13.97
N PRO A 52 -1.17 -10.41 14.74
CA PRO A 52 -2.53 -10.02 14.36
C PRO A 52 -2.64 -8.52 14.07
N GLY A 53 -3.10 -8.18 12.86
CA GLY A 53 -3.23 -6.80 12.37
C GLY A 53 -1.89 -6.11 12.02
N ARG A 54 -0.77 -6.84 12.10
CA ARG A 54 0.58 -6.35 11.87
C ARG A 54 1.23 -7.15 10.74
N ASP A 55 1.00 -6.68 9.52
CA ASP A 55 1.64 -7.22 8.31
C ASP A 55 2.74 -6.28 7.82
N ASN A 56 3.82 -6.85 7.29
CA ASN A 56 4.74 -6.13 6.42
C ASN A 56 4.31 -6.30 4.96
N LEU A 57 4.60 -5.30 4.12
CA LEU A 57 4.39 -5.38 2.68
C LEU A 57 5.74 -5.27 1.95
N VAL A 58 6.02 -6.23 1.08
CA VAL A 58 7.15 -6.21 0.16
C VAL A 58 6.60 -6.07 -1.25
N VAL A 59 7.09 -5.06 -1.98
CA VAL A 59 6.77 -4.87 -3.41
C VAL A 59 8.07 -4.91 -4.20
N THR A 60 8.16 -5.84 -5.15
CA THR A 60 9.31 -6.00 -6.04
C THR A 60 8.92 -5.68 -7.47
N ILE A 61 9.71 -4.84 -8.14
CA ILE A 61 9.53 -4.47 -9.56
C ILE A 61 10.88 -4.67 -10.24
N GLY A 62 10.91 -5.42 -11.34
CA GLY A 62 12.12 -5.75 -12.11
C GLY A 62 11.84 -5.85 -13.60
#